data_AF-A0A846C2S9-F1
#
_entry.id   AF-A0A846C2S9-F1
#
_cell.length_a   1.000
_cell.length_b   1.000
_cell.length_c   1.000
_cell.angle_alpha   90.00
_cell.angle_beta   90.00
_cell.angle_gamma   90.00
#
_symmetry.space_group_name_H-M   'P 1'
#
loop_
_entity.id
_entity.type
_entity.pdbx_description
1 polymer ?
#
loop_
_entity_poly.entity_id
_entity_poly.type
_entity_poly.pdbx_seq_one_letter_code
_entity_poly.pdbx_strand_id
1 'polypeptide(L)' 'MATSKIKLVQKTENTDGFLIFQPIYQKQSINNSIADLRKNLQGFVVGVFSIKELFEKSLDEFSSQGDEFDIYIYDSSA' A
#
# COMPACT_ATOMS: atom_id res chain seq x y z
N MET A 1 5.02 -6.16 -0.42
CA MET A 1 3.70 -6.85 -0.44
C MET A 1 2.65 -5.84 -0.07
N ALA A 2 1.53 -5.77 -0.78
CA ALA A 2 0.43 -4.85 -0.48
C ALA A 2 -0.78 -5.61 0.07
N THR A 3 -1.58 -4.98 0.93
CA THR A 3 -2.88 -5.51 1.36
C THR A 3 -3.96 -5.20 0.34
N SER A 4 -5.07 -5.95 0.38
CA SER A 4 -6.35 -5.47 -0.17
C SER A 4 -6.79 -4.18 0.53
N LYS A 5 -7.86 -3.57 0.03
CA LYS A 5 -8.45 -2.36 0.64
C LYS A 5 -8.83 -2.60 2.10
N ILE A 6 -8.32 -1.75 3.00
CA ILE A 6 -8.64 -1.75 4.44
C ILE A 6 -9.16 -0.39 4.91
N LYS A 7 -9.78 -0.40 6.09
CA LYS A 7 -10.10 0.82 6.85
C LYS A 7 -8.90 1.19 7.74
N LEU A 8 -8.28 2.33 7.46
CA LEU A 8 -7.18 2.91 8.22
C LEU A 8 -7.71 3.45 9.55
N VAL A 9 -7.15 2.97 10.66
CA VAL A 9 -7.56 3.35 12.03
C VAL A 9 -7.04 4.72 12.48
N GLN A 10 -6.19 5.37 11.68
CA GLN A 10 -5.47 6.58 12.06
C GLN A 10 -6.20 7.89 11.70
N LYS A 11 -7.28 7.82 10.90
CA LYS A 11 -8.04 9.00 10.45
C LYS A 11 -9.52 8.85 10.77
N THR A 12 -10.17 9.96 11.07
CA THR A 12 -11.62 10.06 11.31
C THR A 12 -12.43 10.08 10.02
N GLU A 13 -11.82 10.44 8.88
CA GLU A 13 -12.44 10.47 7.55
C GLU A 13 -11.48 9.91 6.48
N ASN A 14 -12.01 9.51 5.31
CA ASN A 14 -11.24 9.01 4.17
C ASN A 14 -10.31 7.83 4.53
N THR A 15 -10.89 6.90 5.28
CA THR A 15 -10.19 5.75 5.88
C THR A 15 -9.84 4.66 4.88
N ASP A 16 -10.30 4.73 3.64
CA ASP A 16 -10.00 3.68 2.65
C ASP A 16 -8.54 3.79 2.20
N GLY A 17 -7.80 2.71 2.42
CA GLY A 17 -6.37 2.67 2.17
C GLY A 17 -5.84 1.26 2.02
N PHE A 18 -4.53 1.16 1.87
CA PHE A 18 -3.81 -0.11 1.86
C PHE A 18 -2.42 0.07 2.46
N LEU A 19 -1.81 -1.03 2.88
CA LEU A 19 -0.49 -1.05 3.48
C LEU A 19 0.49 -1.73 2.55
N ILE A 20 1.68 -1.16 2.39
CA ILE A 20 2.81 -1.82 1.75
C ILE A 20 3.81 -2.24 2.83
N PHE A 21 4.10 -3.54 2.87
CA PHE A 21 5.09 -4.14 3.75
C PHE A 21 6.38 -4.45 3.00
N GLN A 22 7.49 -3.98 3.56
CA GLN A 22 8.84 -4.38 3.19
C GLN A 22 9.49 -5.08 4.39
N PRO A 23 9.73 -6.40 4.33
CA PRO A 23 10.42 -7.10 5.42
C PRO A 23 11.88 -6.65 5.50
N ILE A 24 12.36 -6.52 6.74
CA ILE A 24 13.76 -6.24 7.06
C ILE A 24 14.36 -7.49 7.68
N TYR A 25 15.43 -7.98 7.07
CA TYR A 25 16.14 -9.18 7.54
C TYR A 25 17.48 -8.78 8.16
N GLN A 26 17.97 -9.63 9.06
CA GLN A 26 19.30 -9.46 9.63
C GLN A 26 20.39 -9.47 8.54
N LYS A 27 21.31 -8.50 8.60
CA LYS A 27 22.42 -8.36 7.66
C LYS A 27 23.36 -9.56 7.79
N GLN A 28 23.88 -10.06 6.66
CA GLN A 28 24.80 -11.21 6.55
C GLN A 28 24.18 -12.60 6.78
N SER A 29 22.86 -12.71 6.91
CA SER A 29 22.21 -14.03 6.94
C SER A 29 22.03 -14.61 5.54
N ILE A 30 22.36 -15.88 5.37
CA ILE A 30 22.06 -16.64 4.15
C ILE A 30 20.57 -16.98 4.18
N ASN A 31 19.80 -16.39 3.27
CA ASN A 31 18.34 -16.54 3.20
C ASN A 31 17.96 -17.46 2.02
N ASN A 32 18.41 -18.71 2.07
CA ASN A 32 18.23 -19.66 0.97
C ASN A 32 16.92 -20.45 1.05
N SER A 33 16.17 -20.32 2.16
CA SER A 33 14.88 -20.96 2.36
C SER A 33 13.85 -20.04 3.02
N ILE A 34 12.57 -20.40 2.92
CA ILE A 34 11.49 -19.71 3.64
C ILE A 34 11.69 -19.79 5.16
N ALA A 35 12.25 -20.89 5.65
CA ALA A 35 12.56 -21.05 7.08
C ALA A 35 13.64 -20.05 7.52
N ASP A 36 14.68 -19.85 6.70
CA ASP A 36 15.74 -18.87 6.99
C ASP A 36 15.21 -17.44 6.95
N LEU A 37 14.38 -17.10 5.95
CA LEU A 37 13.73 -15.80 5.87
C LEU A 37 12.91 -15.50 7.14
N ARG A 38 12.11 -16.45 7.61
CA ARG A 38 11.32 -16.29 8.85
C ARG A 38 12.19 -16.14 10.08
N LYS A 39 13.25 -16.96 10.21
CA LYS A 39 14.18 -16.89 11.34
C LYS A 39 14.93 -15.55 11.40
N ASN A 40 15.27 -15.00 10.24
CA ASN A 40 16.06 -13.78 10.14
C ASN A 40 15.21 -12.50 10.04
N LEU A 41 13.88 -12.60 10.04
CA LEU A 41 12.98 -11.45 9.99
C LEU A 41 13.11 -10.62 11.27
N GLN A 42 13.56 -9.38 11.14
CA GLN A 42 13.69 -8.43 12.26
C GLN A 42 12.46 -7.53 12.40
N GLY A 43 11.66 -7.41 11.35
CA GLY A 43 10.45 -6.60 11.34
C GLY A 43 10.10 -6.14 9.93
N PHE A 44 9.30 -5.09 9.86
CA PHE A 44 8.82 -4.53 8.59
C PHE A 44 8.95 -3.01 8.60
N VAL A 45 9.34 -2.47 7.46
CA VAL A 45 9.00 -1.09 7.11
C VAL A 45 7.60 -1.11 6.49
N VAL A 46 6.72 -0.26 7.01
CA VAL A 46 5.32 -0.19 6.57
C VAL A 46 5.03 1.20 6.03
N GLY A 47 4.57 1.25 4.78
CA GLY A 47 3.97 2.44 4.19
C GLY A 47 2.45 2.37 4.29
N VAL A 48 1.81 3.44 4.76
CA VAL A 48 0.35 3.58 4.84
C VAL A 48 -0.09 4.51 3.73
N PHE A 49 -0.96 4.04 2.83
CA PHE A 49 -1.44 4.82 1.70
C PHE A 49 -2.94 5.03 1.78
N SER A 50 -3.38 6.29 1.75
CA SER A 50 -4.79 6.65 1.54
C SER A 50 -5.08 6.59 0.05
N ILE A 51 -6.10 5.83 -0.34
CA ILE A 51 -6.51 5.75 -1.75
C ILE A 51 -6.95 7.13 -2.22
N LYS A 52 -7.79 7.83 -1.44
CA LYS A 52 -8.28 9.16 -1.78
C LYS A 52 -7.15 10.15 -2.05
N GLU A 53 -6.23 10.32 -1.11
CA GLU A 53 -5.14 11.30 -1.24
C GLU A 53 -4.19 10.97 -2.40
N LEU A 54 -4.00 9.68 -2.69
CA LEU A 54 -3.17 9.25 -3.82
C LEU A 54 -3.83 9.65 -5.15
N PHE A 55 -5.13 9.36 -5.30
CA PHE A 55 -5.84 9.63 -6.54
C PHE A 55 -6.18 11.10 -6.76
N GLU A 56 -6.60 11.83 -5.73
CA GLU A 56 -6.83 13.28 -5.86
C GLU A 56 -5.57 13.98 -6.37
N LYS A 57 -4.40 13.71 -5.75
CA LYS A 57 -3.13 14.30 -6.19
C LYS A 57 -2.70 13.88 -7.59
N SER A 58 -2.97 12.63 -7.99
CA SER A 58 -2.62 12.15 -9.33
C SER A 58 -3.58 12.65 -10.41
N LEU A 59 -4.83 12.95 -10.05
CA LEU A 59 -5.87 13.41 -10.96
C LEU A 59 -5.97 14.95 -11.03
N ASP A 60 -5.39 15.68 -10.08
CA ASP A 60 -5.30 17.14 -10.14
C ASP A 60 -4.69 17.62 -11.48
N GLU A 61 -3.68 16.91 -12.03
CA GLU A 61 -3.11 17.22 -13.34
C GLU A 61 -4.11 17.03 -14.51
N PHE A 62 -5.01 16.06 -14.38
CA PHE A 62 -6.05 15.74 -15.38
C PHE A 62 -7.29 16.63 -15.26
N SER A 63 -7.56 17.17 -14.08
CA SER A 63 -8.71 18.04 -13.81
C SER A 63 -8.74 19.33 -14.65
N SER A 64 -7.58 19.75 -15.17
CA SER A 64 -7.44 20.89 -16.11
C SER A 64 -8.19 20.71 -17.43
N GLN A 65 -8.54 19.47 -17.80
CA GLN A 65 -9.27 19.15 -19.04
C GLN A 65 -10.74 18.73 -18.82
N GLY A 66 -11.25 18.87 -17.60
CA GLY A 66 -12.69 18.85 -17.30
C GLY A 66 -13.36 17.47 -17.35
N ASP A 67 -13.93 17.05 -16.22
CA ASP A 67 -15.23 16.39 -16.01
C ASP A 67 -15.81 15.35 -17.00
N GLU A 68 -15.04 14.79 -17.93
CA GLU A 68 -15.58 13.92 -19.00
C GLU A 68 -15.57 12.43 -18.63
N PHE A 69 -14.87 12.03 -17.55
CA PHE A 69 -14.68 10.62 -17.21
C PHE A 69 -14.91 10.32 -15.72
N ASP A 70 -15.81 9.36 -15.47
CA ASP A 70 -15.91 8.72 -14.17
C ASP A 70 -14.85 7.61 -14.03
N ILE A 71 -13.98 7.73 -13.03
CA ILE A 71 -12.90 6.77 -12.78
C ILE A 71 -13.26 5.88 -11.59
N TYR A 72 -13.30 4.56 -11.83
CA TYR A 72 -13.53 3.55 -10.81
C TYR A 72 -12.33 2.61 -10.73
N ILE A 73 -11.99 2.18 -9.51
CA ILE A 73 -10.82 1.33 -9.25
C ILE A 73 -11.25 0.13 -8.44
N TYR A 74 -10.86 -1.04 -8.92
CA TYR A 74 -11.21 -2.33 -8.34
C TYR A 74 -9.95 -3.13 -8.06
N ASP A 75 -9.94 -3.83 -6.93
CA ASP A 75 -8.95 -4.86 -6.62
C ASP A 75 -9.46 -6.19 -7.18
N SER A 76 -8.79 -6.72 -8.20
CA SER A 76 -9.18 -7.97 -8.87
C SER A 76 -8.62 -9.24 -8.20
N SER A 77 -7.92 -9.09 -7.07
CA SER A 77 -7.41 -10.22 -6.29
C SER A 77 -8.39 -10.80 -5.27
N ALA A 78 -9.58 -10.18 -5.15
CA ALA A 78 -10.67 -10.61 -4.25
C ALA A 78 -11.59 -11.64 -4.90
#